data_AF-A0A962L1Q9-F1
#
_entry.id   AF-A0A962L1Q9-F1
#
_cell.length_a   1.000
_cell.length_b   1.000
_cell.length_c   1.000
_cell.angle_alpha   90.00
_cell.angle_beta   90.00
_cell.angle_gamma   90.00
#
_symmetry.space_group_name_H-M   'P 1'
#
loop_
_entity.id
_entity.type
_entity.pdbx_description
1 polymer ?
#
loop_
_entity_poly.entity_id
_entity_poly.type
_entity_poly.pdbx_seq_one_letter_code
_entity_poly.pdbx_strand_id
1 'polypeptide(L)'
;MSAFSNLAEEFRWHAKDEVQPAEIYSLFDDEPARATARPRLLVLVVCGLTIAAALAAAFVWLQDKPMVPAGVVTPYHEEADAAPATPGTASAEVTDEAAIVIEEPRPAPVASPAAHLVHWPESLERRFAALSASFPVAVEPKPVKPVVQEKEKVAAPAPAITLTRVPGDVVESRVLDKVRMQLFSGDRRGAKQTLADLLGEQADAHEARRVLAGLLIQDGQWRDVAILLAGVDTAAPFALREMKARVLLRGARVDEAIALLEHNPPKLGDAESYHALLAALYQRAGRFSDSVLAYRRLADLAPHNANYLLGYAVGLEHTDISAALDAYKAALESDGLTAQLSAFVTSKIRTLSYR
;
A
#
# COMPACT_ATOMS: atom_id res chain seq x y z
N MET A 1 -14.56 40.67 15.65
CA MET A 1 -14.59 39.33 16.28
C MET A 1 -15.50 38.46 15.42
N SER A 2 -15.05 37.26 15.03
CA SER A 2 -15.75 36.31 14.14
C SER A 2 -15.53 36.48 12.62
N ALA A 3 -14.26 36.47 12.18
CA ALA A 3 -13.89 36.22 10.78
C ALA A 3 -12.58 35.40 10.63
N PHE A 4 -12.14 34.72 11.71
CA PHE A 4 -10.86 34.00 11.79
C PHE A 4 -10.99 32.47 11.66
N SER A 5 -12.18 31.96 11.34
CA SER A 5 -12.47 30.51 11.42
C SER A 5 -12.53 29.77 10.08
N ASN A 6 -12.52 30.47 8.93
CA ASN A 6 -12.90 29.84 7.66
C ASN A 6 -11.76 29.34 6.77
N LEU A 7 -10.48 29.59 7.09
CA LEU A 7 -9.40 29.06 6.25
C LEU A 7 -9.05 27.59 6.54
N ALA A 8 -9.22 27.20 7.80
CA ALA A 8 -9.14 25.80 8.19
C ALA A 8 -10.31 24.99 7.60
N GLU A 9 -11.40 25.64 7.15
CA GLU A 9 -12.55 25.00 6.49
C GLU A 9 -12.51 25.07 4.95
N GLU A 10 -11.91 26.10 4.33
CA GLU A 10 -11.71 26.13 2.87
C GLU A 10 -10.51 25.28 2.40
N PHE A 11 -9.52 25.06 3.28
CA PHE A 11 -8.48 24.04 3.12
C PHE A 11 -8.73 22.79 3.97
N ARG A 12 -9.88 22.70 4.68
CA ARG A 12 -10.46 21.40 5.02
C ARG A 12 -10.80 20.83 3.67
N TRP A 13 -9.91 19.96 3.19
CA TRP A 13 -10.11 19.04 2.09
C TRP A 13 -11.57 19.06 1.66
N HIS A 14 -11.86 19.54 0.45
CA HIS A 14 -13.10 19.10 -0.18
C HIS A 14 -13.14 17.61 0.07
N ALA A 15 -14.16 17.14 0.80
CA ALA A 15 -14.37 15.75 1.20
C ALA A 15 -14.53 14.78 -0.01
N LYS A 16 -14.06 15.21 -1.18
CA LYS A 16 -13.96 14.51 -2.46
C LYS A 16 -12.52 14.10 -2.80
N ASP A 17 -11.52 14.86 -2.34
CA ASP A 17 -10.09 14.67 -2.66
C ASP A 17 -9.24 14.44 -1.39
N GLU A 18 -9.86 14.10 -0.26
CA GLU A 18 -9.19 13.25 0.73
C GLU A 18 -8.60 12.09 -0.07
N VAL A 19 -7.29 11.77 0.11
CA VAL A 19 -6.68 10.56 -0.46
C VAL A 19 -7.67 9.46 -0.15
N GLN A 20 -8.47 9.07 -1.16
CA GLN A 20 -9.63 8.27 -0.86
C GLN A 20 -9.05 7.02 -0.23
N PRO A 21 -9.69 6.41 0.77
CA PRO A 21 -9.27 5.10 1.23
C PRO A 21 -9.09 4.13 0.05
N ALA A 22 -9.76 4.37 -1.09
CA ALA A 22 -9.45 3.76 -2.40
C ALA A 22 -7.98 3.88 -2.88
N GLU A 23 -7.28 4.99 -2.68
CA GLU A 23 -5.83 5.15 -2.94
C GLU A 23 -4.96 4.39 -1.92
N ILE A 24 -5.47 4.16 -0.69
CA ILE A 24 -4.83 3.26 0.27
C ILE A 24 -5.03 1.81 -0.17
N TYR A 25 -6.20 1.46 -0.69
CA TYR A 25 -6.49 0.12 -1.23
C TYR A 25 -5.84 -0.16 -2.58
N SER A 26 -5.62 0.85 -3.44
CA SER A 26 -4.87 0.70 -4.68
C SER A 26 -3.37 0.43 -4.46
N LEU A 27 -2.88 0.65 -3.24
CA LEU A 27 -1.52 0.31 -2.80
C LEU A 27 -1.36 -1.19 -2.44
N PHE A 28 -2.46 -1.96 -2.42
CA PHE A 28 -2.46 -3.41 -2.19
C PHE A 28 -2.54 -4.24 -3.48
N ASP A 29 -2.76 -3.60 -4.63
CA ASP A 29 -2.67 -4.25 -5.95
C ASP A 29 -1.27 -3.99 -6.56
N ASP A 30 -0.29 -4.85 -6.25
CA ASP A 30 0.87 -5.05 -7.12
C ASP A 30 0.45 -5.94 -8.31
N GLU A 31 -0.32 -5.39 -9.24
CA GLU A 31 -0.40 -5.89 -10.62
C GLU A 31 0.42 -4.94 -11.51
N PRO A 32 1.36 -5.43 -12.33
CA PRO A 32 2.20 -4.57 -13.14
C PRO A 32 1.32 -3.79 -14.11
N ALA A 33 1.28 -2.47 -13.92
CA ALA A 33 0.60 -1.50 -14.76
C ALA A 33 0.87 -1.80 -16.25
N ARG A 34 -0.13 -2.36 -16.94
CA ARG A 34 -0.10 -2.53 -18.39
C ARG A 34 -0.15 -1.15 -19.02
N ALA A 35 1.02 -0.70 -19.46
CA ALA A 35 1.20 0.48 -20.28
C ALA A 35 0.28 0.45 -21.52
N THR A 36 -0.28 1.61 -21.78
CA THR A 36 -1.25 1.94 -22.83
C THR A 36 -0.75 1.69 -24.26
N ALA A 37 -1.55 0.95 -25.05
CA ALA A 37 -1.85 1.01 -26.51
C ALA A 37 -0.78 1.62 -27.47
N ARG A 38 -0.31 1.02 -28.58
CA ARG A 38 -0.80 0.11 -29.67
C ARG A 38 0.43 -0.52 -30.42
N PRO A 39 0.33 -1.48 -31.39
CA PRO A 39 -0.86 -2.00 -32.08
C PRO A 39 -1.00 -3.53 -32.04
N ARG A 40 -2.14 -4.00 -31.52
CA ARG A 40 -2.55 -5.43 -31.51
C ARG A 40 -2.85 -6.01 -32.90
N LEU A 41 -2.82 -5.20 -33.97
CA LEU A 41 -3.16 -5.65 -35.32
C LEU A 41 -2.05 -6.51 -35.95
N LEU A 42 -0.77 -6.22 -35.66
CA LEU A 42 0.36 -6.94 -36.26
C LEU A 42 0.53 -8.34 -35.65
N VAL A 43 0.27 -8.48 -34.34
CA VAL A 43 0.33 -9.78 -33.64
C VAL A 43 -0.82 -10.70 -34.05
N LEU A 44 -2.02 -10.16 -34.29
CA LEU A 44 -3.16 -10.95 -34.77
C LEU A 44 -2.98 -11.40 -36.23
N VAL A 45 -2.38 -10.58 -37.09
CA VAL A 45 -2.07 -10.96 -38.48
C VAL A 45 -0.98 -12.04 -38.53
N VAL A 46 0.07 -11.94 -37.70
CA VAL A 46 1.12 -12.96 -37.63
C VAL A 46 0.57 -14.28 -37.05
N CYS A 47 -0.25 -14.24 -35.99
CA CYS A 47 -0.90 -15.46 -35.47
C CYS A 47 -1.84 -16.09 -36.50
N GLY A 48 -2.63 -15.30 -37.22
CA GLY A 48 -3.53 -15.81 -38.26
C GLY A 48 -2.80 -16.53 -39.39
N LEU A 49 -1.66 -15.99 -39.86
CA LEU A 49 -0.83 -16.61 -40.90
C LEU A 49 -0.22 -17.94 -40.43
N THR A 50 0.22 -18.05 -39.17
CA THR A 50 0.78 -19.31 -38.65
C THR A 50 -0.27 -20.42 -38.51
N ILE A 51 -1.50 -20.07 -38.13
CA ILE A 51 -2.60 -21.04 -38.01
C ILE A 51 -3.03 -21.53 -39.41
N ALA A 52 -3.10 -20.63 -40.40
CA ALA A 52 -3.41 -21.01 -41.78
C ALA A 52 -2.35 -21.94 -42.39
N ALA A 53 -1.06 -21.69 -42.12
CA ALA A 53 0.03 -22.55 -42.59
C ALA A 53 -0.01 -23.94 -41.91
N ALA A 54 -0.33 -24.02 -40.62
CA ALA A 54 -0.48 -25.29 -39.91
C ALA A 54 -1.66 -26.12 -40.44
N LEU A 55 -2.79 -25.48 -40.76
CA LEU A 55 -3.95 -26.17 -41.34
C LEU A 55 -3.69 -26.67 -42.77
N ALA A 56 -2.96 -25.90 -43.58
CA ALA A 56 -2.56 -26.34 -44.91
C ALA A 56 -1.62 -27.56 -44.86
N ALA A 57 -0.65 -27.57 -43.94
CA ALA A 57 0.24 -28.71 -43.73
C ALA A 57 -0.51 -29.96 -43.24
N ALA A 58 -1.47 -29.81 -42.33
CA ALA A 58 -2.31 -30.90 -41.86
C ALA A 58 -3.22 -31.47 -42.96
N PHE A 59 -3.72 -30.61 -43.86
CA PHE A 59 -4.54 -31.05 -45.00
C PHE A 59 -3.74 -31.86 -46.02
N VAL A 60 -2.49 -31.46 -46.30
CA VAL A 60 -1.58 -32.22 -47.19
C VAL A 60 -1.23 -33.58 -46.56
N TRP A 61 -0.98 -33.63 -45.24
CA TRP A 61 -0.72 -34.89 -44.54
C TRP A 61 -1.90 -35.86 -44.54
N LEU A 62 -3.14 -35.35 -44.66
CA LEU A 62 -4.34 -36.19 -44.69
C LEU A 62 -4.62 -36.82 -46.05
N GLN A 63 -4.04 -36.30 -47.14
CA GLN A 63 -4.19 -36.89 -48.48
C GLN A 63 -3.26 -38.08 -48.74
N ASP A 64 -2.24 -38.28 -47.92
CA ASP A 64 -1.16 -39.24 -48.17
C ASP A 64 -1.31 -40.59 -47.45
N LYS A 65 -2.53 -40.95 -47.00
CA LYS A 65 -2.79 -42.25 -46.37
C LYS A 65 -3.13 -43.33 -47.41
N PRO A 66 -2.31 -44.37 -47.59
CA PRO A 66 -2.67 -45.50 -48.45
C PRO A 66 -3.79 -46.32 -47.79
N MET A 67 -4.87 -46.56 -48.54
CA MET A 67 -5.96 -47.45 -48.13
C MET A 67 -5.48 -48.91 -48.10
N VAL A 68 -5.67 -49.57 -46.96
CA VAL A 68 -5.52 -51.03 -46.81
C VAL A 68 -6.89 -51.67 -47.06
N PRO A 69 -7.02 -52.69 -47.93
CA PRO A 69 -8.31 -53.31 -48.23
C PRO A 69 -8.76 -54.26 -47.13
N ALA A 70 -10.08 -54.36 -46.98
CA ALA A 70 -10.79 -55.21 -46.03
C ALA A 70 -10.72 -56.70 -46.38
N GLY A 71 -10.66 -57.53 -45.34
CA GLY A 71 -10.93 -58.97 -45.37
C GLY A 71 -10.45 -59.64 -44.08
N VAL A 72 -11.01 -60.72 -43.52
CA VAL A 72 -12.23 -61.52 -43.74
C VAL A 72 -12.50 -62.19 -42.38
N VAL A 73 -13.78 -62.45 -42.10
CA VAL A 73 -14.33 -63.11 -40.90
C VAL A 73 -13.88 -64.57 -40.77
N THR A 74 -13.61 -65.06 -39.56
CA THR A 74 -14.06 -66.42 -39.13
C THR A 74 -14.31 -66.47 -37.62
N PRO A 75 -15.38 -67.14 -37.14
CA PRO A 75 -15.67 -67.35 -35.73
C PRO A 75 -15.06 -68.67 -35.23
N TYR A 76 -14.60 -68.71 -33.99
CA TYR A 76 -14.19 -69.96 -33.33
C TYR A 76 -15.36 -70.57 -32.56
N HIS A 77 -15.51 -71.88 -32.76
CA HIS A 77 -16.51 -72.76 -32.16
C HIS A 77 -16.21 -73.06 -30.69
N GLU A 78 -17.32 -73.21 -29.98
CA GLU A 78 -17.53 -73.80 -28.66
C GLU A 78 -17.27 -75.31 -28.67
N GLU A 79 -16.52 -75.81 -27.67
CA GLU A 79 -16.43 -77.23 -27.38
C GLU A 79 -16.53 -77.43 -25.87
N ALA A 80 -17.63 -78.06 -25.48
CA ALA A 80 -17.98 -78.46 -24.13
C ALA A 80 -17.36 -79.81 -23.81
N ASP A 81 -16.97 -80.02 -22.55
CA ASP A 81 -16.94 -81.36 -21.99
C ASP A 81 -17.37 -81.38 -20.52
N ALA A 82 -17.93 -82.53 -20.14
CA ALA A 82 -19.05 -82.72 -19.22
C ALA A 82 -18.72 -82.78 -17.70
N ALA A 83 -19.64 -82.20 -16.91
CA ALA A 83 -20.45 -82.73 -15.77
C ALA A 83 -19.92 -83.88 -14.83
N PRO A 84 -20.63 -84.20 -13.73
CA PRO A 84 -21.08 -83.39 -12.57
C PRO A 84 -20.89 -84.14 -11.20
N ALA A 85 -21.04 -83.45 -10.05
CA ALA A 85 -21.62 -84.03 -8.81
C ALA A 85 -21.72 -83.02 -7.63
N THR A 86 -22.94 -82.55 -7.40
CA THR A 86 -23.72 -82.39 -6.13
C THR A 86 -23.13 -81.86 -4.80
N PRO A 87 -24.02 -81.31 -3.93
CA PRO A 87 -23.69 -80.27 -2.95
C PRO A 87 -23.63 -80.77 -1.51
N GLY A 88 -22.95 -80.02 -0.64
CA GLY A 88 -22.88 -80.27 0.79
C GLY A 88 -22.95 -78.99 1.61
N THR A 89 -24.13 -78.73 2.17
CA THR A 89 -24.41 -77.77 3.23
C THR A 89 -23.77 -78.24 4.54
N ALA A 90 -23.01 -77.39 5.24
CA ALA A 90 -22.99 -77.35 6.72
C ALA A 90 -22.16 -76.17 7.23
N SER A 91 -22.60 -75.68 8.38
CA SER A 91 -22.23 -74.47 9.10
C SER A 91 -21.17 -74.74 10.18
N ALA A 92 -20.63 -73.65 10.74
CA ALA A 92 -19.84 -73.54 11.97
C ALA A 92 -18.39 -74.08 11.86
N GLU A 93 -17.34 -73.54 12.48
CA GLU A 93 -17.15 -72.42 13.41
C GLU A 93 -15.61 -72.22 13.52
N VAL A 94 -15.20 -71.04 14.00
CA VAL A 94 -14.04 -70.83 14.89
C VAL A 94 -12.62 -70.83 14.28
N THR A 95 -12.08 -69.59 14.27
CA THR A 95 -10.70 -69.13 14.51
C THR A 95 -9.57 -69.72 13.68
N ASP A 96 -8.95 -68.87 12.85
CA ASP A 96 -7.53 -68.60 13.09
C ASP A 96 -7.10 -67.20 12.60
N GLU A 97 -6.09 -66.76 13.31
CA GLU A 97 -5.38 -65.51 13.41
C GLU A 97 -4.70 -65.09 12.09
N ALA A 98 -5.04 -63.90 11.57
CA ALA A 98 -4.18 -63.18 10.64
C ALA A 98 -4.41 -61.68 10.82
N ALA A 99 -3.58 -61.09 11.68
CA ALA A 99 -3.38 -59.67 11.81
C ALA A 99 -3.02 -59.07 10.44
N ILE A 100 -3.96 -58.37 9.81
CA ILE A 100 -3.65 -57.44 8.73
C ILE A 100 -3.27 -56.13 9.41
N VAL A 101 -1.96 -55.95 9.53
CA VAL A 101 -1.30 -54.67 9.77
C VAL A 101 -1.78 -53.70 8.69
N ILE A 102 -2.67 -52.76 9.05
CA ILE A 102 -2.81 -51.54 8.27
C ILE A 102 -1.58 -50.72 8.63
N GLU A 103 -0.62 -50.70 7.71
CA GLU A 103 0.53 -49.81 7.77
C GLU A 103 0.01 -48.37 7.58
N GLU A 104 -0.22 -47.71 8.71
CA GLU A 104 -0.45 -46.28 8.81
C GLU A 104 0.75 -45.57 8.16
N PRO A 105 0.56 -44.69 7.14
CA PRO A 105 1.67 -43.91 6.63
C PRO A 105 2.10 -42.92 7.71
N ARG A 106 3.15 -43.30 8.43
CA ARG A 106 3.90 -42.47 9.35
C ARG A 106 4.25 -41.15 8.65
N PRO A 107 3.89 -39.97 9.20
CA PRO A 107 4.36 -38.71 8.65
C PRO A 107 5.89 -38.66 8.79
N ALA A 108 6.59 -38.64 7.67
CA ALA A 108 8.00 -38.26 7.63
C ALA A 108 8.16 -36.82 8.16
N PRO A 109 9.26 -36.51 8.85
CA PRO A 109 9.44 -35.22 9.51
C PRO A 109 9.64 -34.16 8.44
N VAL A 110 8.64 -33.31 8.22
CA VAL A 110 8.85 -32.13 7.38
C VAL A 110 9.61 -31.12 8.22
N ALA A 111 10.91 -31.08 7.96
CA ALA A 111 11.82 -30.05 8.44
C ALA A 111 11.23 -28.66 8.15
N SER A 112 11.26 -27.82 9.19
CA SER A 112 10.97 -26.40 9.12
C SER A 112 11.93 -25.71 8.12
N PRO A 113 11.46 -25.02 7.06
CA PRO A 113 12.30 -24.06 6.36
C PRO A 113 12.28 -22.77 7.17
N ALA A 114 13.33 -22.59 7.96
CA ALA A 114 13.73 -21.28 8.43
C ALA A 114 13.98 -20.36 7.22
N ALA A 115 13.53 -19.12 7.36
CA ALA A 115 14.10 -17.92 6.74
C ALA A 115 14.45 -17.99 5.24
N HIS A 116 13.45 -17.72 4.38
CA HIS A 116 13.75 -17.01 3.14
C HIS A 116 13.95 -15.53 3.46
N LEU A 117 15.13 -15.22 4.01
CA LEU A 117 15.74 -13.91 3.83
C LEU A 117 15.79 -13.67 2.32
N VAL A 118 15.01 -12.71 1.86
CA VAL A 118 15.06 -12.21 0.50
C VAL A 118 16.49 -11.72 0.27
N HIS A 119 17.23 -12.50 -0.53
CA HIS A 119 18.56 -12.15 -0.99
C HIS A 119 18.46 -10.83 -1.77
N TRP A 120 19.04 -9.79 -1.19
CA TRP A 120 19.29 -8.51 -1.82
C TRP A 120 20.42 -8.67 -2.87
N PRO A 121 20.26 -8.18 -4.11
CA PRO A 121 21.33 -8.29 -5.09
C PRO A 121 22.51 -7.38 -4.69
N GLU A 122 23.71 -7.97 -4.61
CA GLU A 122 25.01 -7.35 -4.27
C GLU A 122 25.34 -6.09 -5.12
N SER A 123 24.61 -5.88 -6.21
CA SER A 123 24.69 -4.69 -7.08
C SER A 123 24.06 -3.42 -6.49
N LEU A 124 23.23 -3.51 -5.45
CA LEU A 124 22.72 -2.33 -4.73
C LEU A 124 23.67 -1.87 -3.62
N GLU A 125 24.44 -2.76 -2.97
CA GLU A 125 25.44 -2.37 -1.96
C GLU A 125 26.59 -1.55 -2.56
N ARG A 126 27.07 -1.90 -3.76
CA ARG A 126 28.14 -1.13 -4.44
C ARG A 126 27.69 0.28 -4.85
N ARG A 127 26.39 0.50 -5.05
CA ARG A 127 25.82 1.82 -5.39
C ARG A 127 25.65 2.70 -4.16
N PHE A 128 25.49 2.12 -2.97
CA PHE A 128 25.45 2.84 -1.70
C PHE A 128 26.85 3.09 -1.10
N ALA A 129 27.83 2.21 -1.31
CA ALA A 129 29.21 2.44 -0.88
C ALA A 129 29.88 3.61 -1.64
N ALA A 130 29.55 3.83 -2.92
CA ALA A 130 30.08 4.93 -3.72
C ALA A 130 29.50 6.32 -3.38
N LEU A 131 28.34 6.39 -2.71
CA LEU A 131 27.75 7.65 -2.23
C LEU A 131 28.17 8.01 -0.79
N SER A 132 28.79 7.09 -0.05
CA SER A 132 29.28 7.35 1.31
C SER A 132 30.75 7.83 1.35
N ALA A 133 31.44 7.90 0.21
CA ALA A 133 32.87 8.21 0.14
C ALA A 133 33.21 9.66 -0.30
N SER A 134 32.23 10.57 -0.35
CA SER A 134 32.48 11.93 -0.88
C SER A 134 32.08 13.07 0.04
N PHE A 135 32.21 12.88 1.36
CA PHE A 135 32.24 13.98 2.32
C PHE A 135 33.63 14.06 2.98
N PRO A 136 34.46 15.06 2.66
CA PRO A 136 35.63 15.36 3.48
C PRO A 136 35.17 15.95 4.81
N VAL A 137 35.36 15.22 5.90
CA VAL A 137 35.34 15.75 7.27
C VAL A 137 36.78 16.04 7.66
N ALA A 138 37.07 17.31 7.91
CA ALA A 138 37.88 17.83 9.03
C ALA A 138 38.48 19.19 8.67
N VAL A 139 37.93 20.26 9.24
CA VAL A 139 38.70 21.47 9.53
C VAL A 139 38.64 21.65 11.04
N GLU A 140 39.78 21.40 11.69
CA GLU A 140 40.00 21.70 13.11
C GLU A 140 39.81 23.19 13.40
N PRO A 141 39.12 23.59 14.48
CA PRO A 141 39.13 24.98 14.92
C PRO A 141 40.43 25.29 15.67
N LYS A 142 41.26 26.19 15.11
CA LYS A 142 42.36 26.83 15.84
C LYS A 142 41.83 27.86 16.84
N PRO A 143 42.44 28.01 18.03
CA PRO A 143 41.96 28.93 19.07
C PRO A 143 42.40 30.37 18.78
N VAL A 144 41.45 31.30 18.82
CA VAL A 144 41.74 32.76 18.77
C VAL A 144 41.81 33.30 20.19
N LYS A 145 42.93 33.96 20.51
CA LYS A 145 43.21 34.63 21.80
C LYS A 145 42.41 35.94 21.95
N PRO A 146 42.14 36.39 23.19
CA PRO A 146 41.29 37.55 23.45
C PRO A 146 42.04 38.86 23.20
N VAL A 147 41.43 39.78 22.45
CA VAL A 147 41.91 41.16 22.30
C VAL A 147 41.14 42.05 23.26
N VAL A 148 41.88 42.45 24.30
CA VAL A 148 41.90 43.70 25.07
C VAL A 148 40.73 44.67 24.85
N GLN A 149 40.09 45.00 25.97
CA GLN A 149 39.15 46.12 26.15
C GLN A 149 39.88 47.45 25.98
N GLU A 150 39.45 48.26 25.01
CA GLU A 150 39.75 49.69 24.96
C GLU A 150 38.49 50.46 25.35
N LYS A 151 38.58 51.18 26.46
CA LYS A 151 37.51 52.04 27.00
C LYS A 151 37.49 53.33 26.18
N GLU A 152 36.46 53.53 25.36
CA GLU A 152 36.17 54.84 24.77
C GLU A 152 34.78 55.35 25.17
N LYS A 153 34.84 56.28 26.13
CA LYS A 153 34.07 57.51 26.37
C LYS A 153 32.61 57.61 25.88
N VAL A 154 31.75 57.79 26.89
CA VAL A 154 30.35 58.23 26.91
C VAL A 154 30.00 59.30 25.86
N ALA A 155 28.97 59.00 25.04
CA ALA A 155 28.07 59.97 24.42
C ALA A 155 26.62 59.54 24.70
N ALA A 156 25.77 60.51 25.04
CA ALA A 156 24.37 60.36 25.44
C ALA A 156 23.47 59.82 24.30
N PRO A 157 22.25 59.31 24.61
CA PRO A 157 21.61 58.23 23.86
C PRO A 157 20.92 58.72 22.59
N ALA A 158 21.20 58.06 21.46
CA ALA A 158 20.28 58.03 20.34
C ALA A 158 19.07 57.15 20.73
N PRO A 159 17.84 57.47 20.29
CA PRO A 159 16.68 56.65 20.63
C PRO A 159 16.92 55.23 20.10
N ALA A 160 16.96 54.27 21.01
CA ALA A 160 16.96 52.86 20.65
C ALA A 160 15.68 52.62 19.85
N ILE A 161 15.82 52.42 18.55
CA ILE A 161 14.77 51.82 17.73
C ILE A 161 14.64 50.41 18.29
N THR A 162 13.66 50.21 19.18
CA THR A 162 13.21 48.88 19.55
C THR A 162 12.67 48.27 18.28
N LEU A 163 13.48 47.46 17.60
CA LEU A 163 13.03 46.59 16.54
C LEU A 163 12.09 45.58 17.21
N THR A 164 10.81 45.93 17.26
CA THR A 164 9.75 44.99 17.62
C THR A 164 9.77 43.90 16.56
N ARG A 165 10.50 42.82 16.84
CA ARG A 165 10.57 41.64 15.98
C ARG A 165 9.14 41.18 15.78
N VAL A 166 8.65 41.23 14.54
CA VAL A 166 7.33 40.71 14.20
C VAL A 166 7.32 39.23 14.59
N PRO A 167 6.35 38.78 15.39
CA PRO A 167 6.20 37.37 15.74
C PRO A 167 6.11 36.50 14.47
N GLY A 168 6.79 35.35 14.47
CA GLY A 168 6.93 34.49 13.28
C GLY A 168 5.58 34.01 12.72
N ASP A 169 4.61 33.76 13.60
CA ASP A 169 3.22 33.41 13.28
C ASP A 169 2.50 34.49 12.44
N VAL A 170 2.76 35.77 12.72
CA VAL A 170 2.18 36.88 11.94
C VAL A 170 2.81 36.96 10.55
N VAL A 171 4.10 36.63 10.42
CA VAL A 171 4.80 36.58 9.13
C VAL A 171 4.28 35.42 8.29
N GLU A 172 4.18 34.22 8.88
CA GLU A 172 3.64 33.03 8.22
C GLU A 172 2.22 33.28 7.71
N SER A 173 1.33 33.83 8.54
CA SER A 173 -0.05 34.13 8.13
C SER A 173 -0.12 35.05 6.89
N ARG A 174 0.69 36.12 6.86
CA ARG A 174 0.72 37.05 5.71
C ARG A 174 1.25 36.38 4.45
N VAL A 175 2.26 35.52 4.60
CA VAL A 175 2.80 34.74 3.47
C VAL A 175 1.74 33.78 2.94
N LEU A 176 1.00 33.10 3.81
CA LEU A 176 -0.08 32.19 3.41
C LEU A 176 -1.22 32.90 2.68
N ASP A 177 -1.55 34.14 3.06
CA ASP A 177 -2.52 34.97 2.33
C ASP A 177 -2.02 35.32 0.92
N LYS A 178 -0.74 35.68 0.78
CA LYS A 178 -0.12 35.93 -0.53
C LYS A 178 -0.13 34.67 -1.40
N VAL A 179 0.28 33.52 -0.83
CA VAL A 179 0.28 32.22 -1.50
C VAL A 179 -1.12 31.88 -2.00
N ARG A 180 -2.16 32.17 -1.21
CA ARG A 180 -3.55 31.98 -1.62
C ARG A 180 -3.89 32.78 -2.87
N MET A 181 -3.52 34.06 -2.91
CA MET A 181 -3.75 34.92 -4.08
C MET A 181 -3.00 34.40 -5.32
N GLN A 182 -1.78 33.90 -5.16
CA GLN A 182 -1.00 33.30 -6.24
C GLN A 182 -1.65 32.02 -6.78
N LEU A 183 -2.17 31.16 -5.89
CA LEU A 183 -2.87 29.95 -6.31
C LEU A 183 -4.16 30.28 -7.08
N PHE A 184 -4.93 31.28 -6.63
CA PHE A 184 -6.13 31.74 -7.34
C PHE A 184 -5.83 32.35 -8.71
N SER A 185 -4.70 33.02 -8.89
CA SER A 185 -4.27 33.56 -10.18
C SER A 185 -3.59 32.52 -11.09
N GLY A 186 -3.46 31.27 -10.64
CA GLY A 186 -2.79 30.20 -11.37
C GLY A 186 -1.25 30.23 -11.28
N ASP A 187 -0.67 31.15 -10.52
CA ASP A 187 0.78 31.23 -10.25
C ASP A 187 1.21 30.20 -9.20
N ARG A 188 1.00 28.93 -9.51
CA ARG A 188 1.38 27.81 -8.64
C ARG A 188 2.89 27.72 -8.42
N ARG A 189 3.68 28.12 -9.41
CA ARG A 189 5.15 28.15 -9.30
C ARG A 189 5.62 29.22 -8.32
N GLY A 190 5.08 30.45 -8.41
CA GLY A 190 5.40 31.51 -7.47
C GLY A 190 4.91 31.23 -6.05
N ALA A 191 3.77 30.55 -5.91
CA ALA A 191 3.28 30.06 -4.61
C ALA A 191 4.28 29.10 -3.95
N LYS A 192 4.74 28.08 -4.68
CA LYS A 192 5.74 27.11 -4.16
C LYS A 192 7.07 27.80 -3.79
N GLN A 193 7.54 28.73 -4.61
CA GLN A 193 8.77 29.48 -4.32
C GLN A 193 8.62 30.31 -3.03
N THR A 194 7.50 31.03 -2.89
CA THR A 194 7.26 31.88 -1.72
C THR A 194 7.21 31.05 -0.42
N LEU A 195 6.63 29.85 -0.46
CA LEU A 195 6.63 28.93 0.68
C LEU A 195 8.04 28.39 0.99
N ALA A 196 8.81 28.05 -0.05
CA ALA A 196 10.17 27.57 0.11
C ALA A 196 11.09 28.64 0.72
N ASP A 197 10.94 29.90 0.27
CA ASP A 197 11.68 31.04 0.80
C ASP A 197 11.37 31.24 2.29
N LEU A 198 10.08 31.20 2.68
CA LEU A 198 9.67 31.29 4.09
C LEU A 198 10.28 30.16 4.93
N LEU A 199 10.30 28.93 4.43
CA LEU A 199 10.88 27.80 5.16
C LEU A 199 12.41 27.88 5.28
N GLY A 200 13.07 28.62 4.38
CA GLY A 200 14.49 28.95 4.50
C GLY A 200 14.77 29.95 5.63
N GLU A 201 13.80 30.82 5.94
CA GLU A 201 13.90 31.80 7.04
C GLU A 201 13.38 31.25 8.38
N GLN A 202 12.31 30.45 8.33
CA GLN A 202 11.56 29.94 9.48
C GLN A 202 11.37 28.43 9.35
N ALA A 203 12.28 27.68 9.94
CA ALA A 203 12.23 26.22 9.91
C ALA A 203 11.03 25.63 10.68
N ASP A 204 10.36 26.42 11.51
CA ASP A 204 9.20 26.06 12.33
C ASP A 204 7.85 26.53 11.74
N ALA A 205 7.84 27.10 10.52
CA ALA A 205 6.61 27.44 9.79
C ALA A 205 5.87 26.17 9.31
N HIS A 206 5.19 25.50 10.23
CA HIS A 206 4.57 24.19 10.02
C HIS A 206 3.43 24.24 9.01
N GLU A 207 2.63 25.31 8.99
CA GLU A 207 1.53 25.45 8.04
C GLU A 207 2.07 25.69 6.63
N ALA A 208 3.10 26.53 6.49
CA ALA A 208 3.79 26.71 5.22
C ALA A 208 4.38 25.39 4.69
N ARG A 209 5.02 24.60 5.57
CA ARG A 209 5.51 23.26 5.21
C ARG A 209 4.40 22.34 4.76
N ARG A 210 3.26 22.34 5.47
CA ARG A 210 2.10 21.50 5.14
C ARG A 210 1.50 21.87 3.78
N VAL A 211 1.31 23.16 3.52
CA VAL A 211 0.80 23.66 2.24
C VAL A 211 1.75 23.30 1.10
N LEU A 212 3.06 23.53 1.28
CA LEU A 212 4.05 23.17 0.26
C LEU A 212 4.06 21.66 -0.02
N ALA A 213 4.03 20.83 1.02
CA ALA A 213 3.94 19.39 0.87
C ALA A 213 2.69 18.97 0.08
N GLY A 214 1.53 19.56 0.39
CA GLY A 214 0.29 19.32 -0.36
C GLY A 214 0.39 19.68 -1.84
N LEU A 215 1.00 20.82 -2.18
CA LEU A 215 1.21 21.23 -3.57
C LEU A 215 2.16 20.26 -4.30
N LEU A 216 3.23 19.82 -3.65
CA LEU A 216 4.18 18.87 -4.23
C LEU A 216 3.54 17.48 -4.44
N ILE A 217 2.70 17.02 -3.52
CA ILE A 217 1.95 15.76 -3.63
C ILE A 217 1.03 15.79 -4.86
N GLN A 218 0.25 16.86 -5.02
CA GLN A 218 -0.64 17.06 -6.16
C GLN A 218 0.11 17.07 -7.49
N ASP A 219 1.35 17.57 -7.50
CA ASP A 219 2.23 17.59 -8.68
C ASP A 219 2.95 16.24 -8.90
N GLY A 220 2.73 15.24 -8.03
CA GLY A 220 3.40 13.93 -8.07
C GLY A 220 4.88 13.98 -7.67
N GLN A 221 5.35 15.08 -7.08
CA GLN A 221 6.75 15.33 -6.73
C GLN A 221 7.15 14.68 -5.40
N TRP A 222 6.90 13.36 -5.26
CA TRP A 222 7.10 12.61 -4.01
C TRP A 222 8.52 12.65 -3.46
N ARG A 223 9.53 12.76 -4.32
CA ARG A 223 10.93 12.91 -3.90
C ARG A 223 11.14 14.22 -3.12
N ASP A 224 10.56 15.32 -3.60
CA ASP A 224 10.69 16.63 -2.98
C ASP A 224 9.89 16.69 -1.68
N VAL A 225 8.72 16.04 -1.63
CA VAL A 225 7.95 15.86 -0.38
C VAL A 225 8.78 15.10 0.67
N ALA A 226 9.47 14.04 0.27
CA ALA A 226 10.31 13.26 1.18
C ALA A 226 11.46 14.08 1.76
N ILE A 227 12.09 14.94 0.95
CA ILE A 227 13.14 15.86 1.41
C ILE A 227 12.54 16.90 2.37
N LEU A 228 11.42 17.53 1.98
CA LEU A 228 10.74 18.57 2.75
C LEU A 228 10.30 18.07 4.14
N LEU A 229 9.84 16.82 4.22
CA LEU A 229 9.34 16.21 5.45
C LEU A 229 10.39 15.40 6.22
N ALA A 230 11.65 15.34 5.76
CA ALA A 230 12.69 14.53 6.39
C ALA A 230 12.85 14.86 7.90
N GLY A 231 12.85 16.15 8.23
CA GLY A 231 12.99 16.65 9.61
C GLY A 231 11.70 16.67 10.45
N VAL A 232 10.57 16.18 9.95
CA VAL A 232 9.34 16.08 10.75
C VAL A 232 9.47 14.91 11.73
N ASP A 233 9.42 15.19 13.02
CA ASP A 233 9.51 14.19 14.09
C ASP A 233 8.18 14.02 14.84
N THR A 234 8.22 13.39 16.00
CA THR A 234 7.03 13.13 16.83
C THR A 234 6.49 14.38 17.54
N ALA A 235 7.27 15.45 17.67
CA ALA A 235 6.84 16.72 18.27
C ALA A 235 6.08 17.61 17.27
N ALA A 236 6.20 17.32 15.97
CA ALA A 236 5.52 18.08 14.93
C ALA A 236 3.98 17.94 15.00
N PRO A 237 3.24 18.93 14.46
CA PRO A 237 1.79 18.85 14.30
C PRO A 237 1.34 17.56 13.60
N PHE A 238 0.22 16.99 14.05
CA PHE A 238 -0.24 15.67 13.58
C PHE A 238 -0.43 15.62 12.06
N ALA A 239 -0.85 16.73 11.42
CA ALA A 239 -1.02 16.80 9.97
C ALA A 239 0.29 16.58 9.19
N LEU A 240 1.42 17.11 9.70
CA LEU A 240 2.73 16.88 9.10
C LEU A 240 3.20 15.44 9.34
N ARG A 241 2.91 14.89 10.53
CA ARG A 241 3.22 13.49 10.84
C ARG A 241 2.44 12.53 9.95
N GLU A 242 1.17 12.81 9.68
CA GLU A 242 0.35 12.06 8.72
C GLU A 242 0.96 12.09 7.33
N MET A 243 1.32 13.28 6.82
CA MET A 243 1.96 13.41 5.50
C MET A 243 3.28 12.64 5.42
N LYS A 244 4.12 12.71 6.47
CA LYS A 244 5.37 11.94 6.52
C LYS A 244 5.10 10.43 6.56
N ALA A 245 4.11 9.98 7.31
CA ALA A 245 3.73 8.56 7.35
C ALA A 245 3.29 8.04 5.97
N ARG A 246 2.58 8.84 5.17
CA ARG A 246 2.25 8.49 3.77
C ARG A 246 3.50 8.35 2.89
N VAL A 247 4.49 9.25 3.06
CA VAL A 247 5.78 9.14 2.37
C VAL A 247 6.52 7.87 2.79
N LEU A 248 6.55 7.55 4.08
CA LEU A 248 7.19 6.35 4.62
C LEU A 248 6.51 5.08 4.09
N LEU A 249 5.17 5.04 4.06
CA LEU A 249 4.39 3.94 3.47
C LEU A 249 4.77 3.71 2.00
N ARG A 250 4.85 4.77 1.20
CA ARG A 250 5.28 4.68 -0.21
C ARG A 250 6.70 4.16 -0.37
N GLY A 251 7.57 4.46 0.60
CA GLY A 251 8.93 3.94 0.68
C GLY A 251 9.06 2.55 1.32
N ALA A 252 7.94 1.86 1.59
CA ALA A 252 7.89 0.58 2.31
C ALA A 252 8.48 0.60 3.74
N ARG A 253 8.60 1.79 4.36
CA ARG A 253 9.10 1.99 5.73
C ARG A 253 7.93 1.98 6.72
N VAL A 254 7.19 0.87 6.75
CA VAL A 254 5.90 0.74 7.46
C VAL A 254 6.06 0.90 8.97
N ASP A 255 7.05 0.23 9.57
CA ASP A 255 7.26 0.27 11.03
C ASP A 255 7.60 1.68 11.53
N GLU A 256 8.39 2.44 10.75
CA GLU A 256 8.70 3.83 11.07
C GLU A 256 7.47 4.74 10.99
N ALA A 257 6.59 4.49 10.03
CA ALA A 257 5.34 5.22 9.91
C ALA A 257 4.41 4.95 11.10
N ILE A 258 4.31 3.68 11.52
CA ILE A 258 3.54 3.28 12.70
C ILE A 258 4.09 3.97 13.94
N ALA A 259 5.40 3.86 14.19
CA ALA A 259 6.02 4.48 15.37
C ALA A 259 5.80 6.00 15.43
N LEU A 260 5.84 6.68 14.28
CA LEU A 260 5.57 8.13 14.18
C LEU A 260 4.12 8.49 14.53
N LEU A 261 3.16 7.65 14.13
CA LEU A 261 1.72 7.90 14.32
C LEU A 261 1.18 7.38 15.66
N GLU A 262 1.77 6.34 16.24
CA GLU A 262 1.44 5.87 17.59
C GLU A 262 1.90 6.86 18.67
N HIS A 263 2.89 7.69 18.37
CA HIS A 263 3.39 8.68 19.32
C HIS A 263 2.42 9.87 19.43
N ASN A 264 1.73 9.98 20.58
CA ASN A 264 0.79 11.06 20.88
C ASN A 264 -0.25 11.30 19.74
N PRO A 265 -1.13 10.31 19.50
CA PRO A 265 -2.14 10.44 18.45
C PRO A 265 -3.18 11.51 18.82
N PRO A 266 -3.67 12.30 17.85
CA PRO A 266 -4.79 13.22 18.08
C PRO A 266 -6.06 12.45 18.48
N LYS A 267 -7.05 13.16 19.03
CA LYS A 267 -8.37 12.55 19.29
C LYS A 267 -8.99 12.09 17.96
N LEU A 268 -9.73 10.98 18.02
CA LEU A 268 -10.31 10.34 16.83
C LEU A 268 -11.13 11.31 15.97
N GLY A 269 -12.06 12.05 16.57
CA GLY A 269 -12.93 12.98 15.85
C GLY A 269 -12.24 14.24 15.31
N ASP A 270 -11.01 14.54 15.74
CA ASP A 270 -10.26 15.69 15.24
C ASP A 270 -9.43 15.33 13.99
N ALA A 271 -9.16 14.04 13.77
CA ALA A 271 -8.23 13.58 12.73
C ALA A 271 -8.54 12.14 12.28
N GLU A 272 -9.70 11.91 11.69
CA GLU A 272 -10.10 10.57 11.22
C GLU A 272 -9.12 9.99 10.19
N SER A 273 -8.66 10.81 9.23
CA SER A 273 -7.67 10.44 8.21
C SER A 273 -6.37 9.90 8.79
N TYR A 274 -5.92 10.48 9.91
CA TYR A 274 -4.74 10.06 10.64
C TYR A 274 -4.91 8.65 11.21
N HIS A 275 -6.07 8.39 11.84
CA HIS A 275 -6.39 7.08 12.41
C HIS A 275 -6.65 6.03 11.34
N ALA A 276 -7.26 6.41 10.22
CA ALA A 276 -7.47 5.51 9.08
C ALA A 276 -6.12 5.11 8.45
N LEU A 277 -5.17 6.05 8.32
CA LEU A 277 -3.82 5.75 7.86
C LEU A 277 -3.09 4.81 8.82
N LEU A 278 -3.18 5.05 10.14
CA LEU A 278 -2.59 4.16 11.14
C LEU A 278 -3.20 2.75 11.09
N ALA A 279 -4.52 2.65 10.93
CA ALA A 279 -5.22 1.37 10.79
C ALA A 279 -4.78 0.59 9.54
N ALA A 280 -4.58 1.28 8.40
CA ALA A 280 -4.06 0.68 7.19
C ALA A 280 -2.59 0.24 7.33
N LEU A 281 -1.78 1.05 8.02
CA LEU A 281 -0.38 0.69 8.32
C LEU A 281 -0.30 -0.58 9.15
N TYR A 282 -1.19 -0.77 10.14
CA TYR A 282 -1.28 -2.02 10.88
C TYR A 282 -1.57 -3.22 9.96
N GLN A 283 -2.48 -3.10 8.98
CA GLN A 283 -2.72 -4.18 8.00
C GLN A 283 -1.47 -4.49 7.20
N ARG A 284 -0.77 -3.46 6.72
CA ARG A 284 0.48 -3.63 5.96
C ARG A 284 1.58 -4.30 6.77
N ALA A 285 1.61 -4.07 8.08
CA ALA A 285 2.53 -4.72 9.02
C ALA A 285 2.06 -6.11 9.49
N GLY A 286 0.89 -6.59 9.06
CA GLY A 286 0.29 -7.85 9.53
C GLY A 286 -0.27 -7.80 10.96
N ARG A 287 -0.37 -6.60 11.56
CA ARG A 287 -0.98 -6.35 12.88
C ARG A 287 -2.51 -6.27 12.76
N PHE A 288 -3.14 -7.35 12.30
CA PHE A 288 -4.57 -7.35 11.96
C PHE A 288 -5.49 -7.03 13.16
N SER A 289 -5.18 -7.52 14.36
CA SER A 289 -5.96 -7.20 15.56
C SER A 289 -5.99 -5.70 15.88
N ASP A 290 -4.85 -5.01 15.74
CA ASP A 290 -4.77 -3.56 15.96
C ASP A 290 -5.53 -2.79 14.87
N SER A 291 -5.44 -3.25 13.63
CA SER A 291 -6.21 -2.69 12.51
C SER A 291 -7.71 -2.80 12.73
N VAL A 292 -8.20 -3.99 13.12
CA VAL A 292 -9.63 -4.25 13.41
C VAL A 292 -10.12 -3.30 14.50
N LEU A 293 -9.36 -3.15 15.59
CA LEU A 293 -9.73 -2.23 16.67
C LEU A 293 -9.77 -0.77 16.21
N ALA A 294 -8.81 -0.33 15.40
CA ALA A 294 -8.75 1.04 14.90
C ALA A 294 -9.90 1.33 13.91
N TYR A 295 -10.13 0.46 12.94
CA TYR A 295 -11.23 0.62 11.98
C TYR A 295 -12.60 0.48 12.62
N ARG A 296 -12.76 -0.37 13.65
CA ARG A 296 -14.01 -0.43 14.41
C ARG A 296 -14.36 0.92 15.02
N ARG A 297 -13.39 1.59 15.67
CA ARG A 297 -13.63 2.92 16.27
C ARG A 297 -14.01 3.96 15.20
N LEU A 298 -13.39 3.89 14.02
CA LEU A 298 -13.75 4.75 12.89
C LEU A 298 -15.15 4.46 12.36
N ALA A 299 -15.52 3.19 12.22
CA ALA A 299 -16.86 2.78 11.82
C ALA A 299 -17.92 3.14 12.88
N ASP A 300 -17.59 3.06 14.17
CA ASP A 300 -18.49 3.51 15.25
C ASP A 300 -18.73 5.04 15.17
N LEU A 301 -17.71 5.82 14.78
CA LEU A 301 -17.82 7.27 14.60
C LEU A 301 -18.60 7.65 13.33
N ALA A 302 -18.36 6.94 12.23
CA ALA A 302 -19.01 7.16 10.94
C ALA A 302 -19.57 5.84 10.37
N PRO A 303 -20.75 5.37 10.85
CA PRO A 303 -21.30 4.05 10.52
C PRO A 303 -21.65 3.84 9.06
N HIS A 304 -21.83 4.91 8.30
CA HIS A 304 -22.15 4.87 6.86
C HIS A 304 -20.93 5.15 5.97
N ASN A 305 -19.73 5.28 6.55
CA ASN A 305 -18.53 5.45 5.76
C ASN A 305 -18.07 4.10 5.21
N ALA A 306 -18.41 3.84 3.96
CA ALA A 306 -18.13 2.57 3.29
C ALA A 306 -16.64 2.18 3.31
N ASN A 307 -15.74 3.16 3.31
CA ASN A 307 -14.31 2.92 3.32
C ASN A 307 -13.77 2.43 4.66
N TYR A 308 -14.35 2.90 5.77
CA TYR A 308 -13.99 2.44 7.11
C TYR A 308 -14.52 1.02 7.35
N LEU A 309 -15.75 0.74 6.89
CA LEU A 309 -16.33 -0.59 6.90
C LEU A 309 -15.51 -1.57 6.04
N LEU A 310 -15.04 -1.13 4.87
CA LEU A 310 -14.14 -1.91 4.03
C LEU A 310 -12.82 -2.24 4.76
N GLY A 311 -12.20 -1.25 5.40
CA GLY A 311 -10.95 -1.46 6.15
C GLY A 311 -11.14 -2.40 7.32
N TYR A 312 -12.26 -2.24 8.02
CA TYR A 312 -12.67 -3.15 9.08
C TYR A 312 -12.81 -4.59 8.57
N ALA A 313 -13.50 -4.79 7.45
CA ALA A 313 -13.69 -6.10 6.83
C ALA A 313 -12.36 -6.76 6.41
N VAL A 314 -11.44 -6.00 5.81
CA VAL A 314 -10.09 -6.49 5.43
C VAL A 314 -9.31 -6.97 6.65
N GLY A 315 -9.35 -6.21 7.76
CA GLY A 315 -8.71 -6.64 9.01
C GLY A 315 -9.33 -7.91 9.57
N LEU A 316 -10.65 -8.02 9.51
CA LEU A 316 -11.40 -9.17 10.02
C LEU A 316 -11.15 -10.45 9.20
N GLU A 317 -10.79 -10.37 7.91
CA GLU A 317 -10.47 -11.58 7.10
C GLU A 317 -9.41 -12.49 7.75
N HIS A 318 -8.55 -11.91 8.59
CA HIS A 318 -7.46 -12.63 9.26
C HIS A 318 -7.80 -13.11 10.67
N THR A 319 -8.94 -12.71 11.23
CA THR A 319 -9.32 -13.01 12.61
C THR A 319 -10.69 -13.66 12.76
N ASP A 320 -11.67 -13.26 11.93
CA ASP A 320 -13.06 -13.73 11.96
C ASP A 320 -13.71 -13.55 10.58
N ILE A 321 -13.80 -14.66 9.82
CA ILE A 321 -14.35 -14.68 8.46
C ILE A 321 -15.84 -14.32 8.43
N SER A 322 -16.62 -14.72 9.44
CA SER A 322 -18.05 -14.43 9.49
C SER A 322 -18.27 -12.93 9.68
N ALA A 323 -17.57 -12.34 10.65
CA ALA A 323 -17.63 -10.90 10.88
C ALA A 323 -17.12 -10.10 9.66
N ALA A 324 -16.08 -10.62 8.97
CA ALA A 324 -15.58 -9.99 7.75
C ALA A 324 -16.64 -9.95 6.64
N LEU A 325 -17.38 -11.05 6.43
CA LEU A 325 -18.47 -11.11 5.46
C LEU A 325 -19.56 -10.07 5.74
N ASP A 326 -19.96 -9.94 7.00
CA ASP A 326 -20.99 -8.97 7.39
C ASP A 326 -20.50 -7.53 7.22
N ALA A 327 -19.25 -7.25 7.58
CA ALA A 327 -18.63 -5.94 7.37
C ALA A 327 -18.50 -5.61 5.86
N TYR A 328 -18.16 -6.57 5.00
CA TYR A 328 -18.11 -6.36 3.55
C TYR A 328 -19.49 -6.05 2.96
N LYS A 329 -20.54 -6.75 3.40
CA LYS A 329 -21.92 -6.45 2.96
C LYS A 329 -22.33 -5.05 3.39
N ALA A 330 -22.07 -4.69 4.65
CA ALA A 330 -22.35 -3.35 5.17
C ALA A 330 -21.60 -2.27 4.37
N ALA A 331 -20.34 -2.51 4.00
CA ALA A 331 -19.57 -1.61 3.15
C ALA A 331 -20.19 -1.45 1.75
N LEU A 332 -20.74 -2.53 1.18
CA LEU A 332 -21.39 -2.51 -0.15
C LEU A 332 -22.75 -1.79 -0.14
N GLU A 333 -23.47 -1.87 0.97
CA GLU A 333 -24.74 -1.17 1.19
C GLU A 333 -24.55 0.32 1.51
N SER A 334 -23.33 0.73 1.88
CA SER A 334 -23.00 2.11 2.21
C SER A 334 -22.61 2.92 0.98
N ASP A 335 -22.97 4.21 0.98
CA ASP A 335 -22.56 5.14 -0.06
C ASP A 335 -21.07 5.51 0.08
N GLY A 336 -20.35 5.60 -1.04
CA GLY A 336 -18.96 6.09 -1.07
C GLY A 336 -17.92 5.11 -1.58
N LEU A 337 -18.29 3.87 -1.94
CA LEU A 337 -17.41 3.01 -2.72
C LEU A 337 -17.39 3.43 -4.20
N THR A 338 -16.21 3.41 -4.79
CA THR A 338 -16.06 3.53 -6.25
C THR A 338 -16.52 2.23 -6.92
N ALA A 339 -16.87 2.28 -8.20
CA ALA A 339 -17.28 1.09 -8.95
C ALA A 339 -16.24 -0.06 -8.89
N GLN A 340 -14.95 0.28 -8.88
CA GLN A 340 -13.88 -0.69 -8.73
C GLN A 340 -13.87 -1.33 -7.34
N LEU A 341 -14.02 -0.53 -6.27
CA LEU A 341 -14.08 -1.06 -4.91
C LEU A 341 -15.35 -1.90 -4.70
N SER A 342 -16.50 -1.49 -5.22
CA SER A 342 -17.73 -2.28 -5.16
C SER A 342 -17.55 -3.64 -5.85
N ALA A 343 -16.88 -3.68 -7.01
CA ALA A 343 -16.57 -4.92 -7.70
C ALA A 343 -15.60 -5.81 -6.89
N PHE A 344 -14.58 -5.22 -6.29
CA PHE A 344 -13.66 -5.90 -5.38
C PHE A 344 -14.41 -6.51 -4.18
N VAL A 345 -15.22 -5.71 -3.48
CA VAL A 345 -16.01 -6.15 -2.33
C VAL A 345 -16.97 -7.28 -2.71
N THR A 346 -17.65 -7.16 -3.84
CA THR A 346 -18.54 -8.23 -4.34
C THR A 346 -17.77 -9.53 -4.59
N SER A 347 -16.57 -9.44 -5.18
CA SER A 347 -15.69 -10.59 -5.39
C SER A 347 -15.24 -11.23 -4.07
N LYS A 348 -14.91 -10.39 -3.07
CA LYS A 348 -14.53 -10.83 -1.72
C LYS A 348 -15.67 -11.55 -1.01
N ILE A 349 -16.87 -10.98 -0.99
CA ILE A 349 -18.07 -11.60 -0.39
C ILE A 349 -18.29 -12.99 -1.00
N ARG A 350 -18.25 -13.09 -2.34
CA ARG A 350 -18.42 -14.39 -3.02
C ARG A 350 -17.35 -15.39 -2.58
N THR A 351 -16.09 -14.99 -2.55
CA THR A 351 -14.97 -15.88 -2.21
C THR A 351 -15.04 -16.37 -0.76
N LEU A 352 -15.35 -15.47 0.18
CA LEU A 352 -15.42 -15.79 1.60
C LEU A 352 -16.67 -16.59 1.95
N SER A 353 -17.77 -16.46 1.19
CA SER A 353 -18.99 -17.25 1.41
C SER A 353 -18.84 -18.74 1.09
N TYR A 354 -17.75 -19.14 0.41
CA TYR A 354 -17.45 -20.54 0.07
C TYR A 354 -16.37 -21.17 0.95
N ARG A 355 -15.82 -20.43 1.92
CA ARG A 355 -14.89 -20.94 2.92
C ARG A 355 -15.66 -21.34 4.17
#